data_AF-A0A369BHH0-F1
#
_entry.id   AF-A0A369BHH0-F1
#
_cell.length_a   1.000
_cell.length_b   1.000
_cell.length_c   1.000
_cell.angle_alpha   90.00
_cell.angle_beta   90.00
_cell.angle_gamma   90.00
#
_symmetry.space_group_name_H-M   'P 1'
#
loop_
_entity.id
_entity.type
_entity.pdbx_description
1 polymer ?
#
loop_
_entity_poly.entity_id
_entity_poly.type
_entity_poly.pdbx_seq_one_letter_code
_entity_poly.pdbx_strand_id
1 'polypeptide(L)'
;MEPQVGLTPKRRKDRYAFALSSFILSIPSFIFLIIPVILIFSGRVTRDSQYIGRMNLLLFLACAASVAGLLFGFMALNSSKGKRLAITGIIISLIPIHFYYYAFNSVIANS
;
A
#
# COMPACT_ATOMS: atom_id res chain seq x y z
N MET A 1 49.92 -9.13 26.39
CA MET A 1 49.19 -9.42 25.14
C MET A 1 47.72 -9.39 25.48
N GLU A 2 47.07 -8.25 25.21
CA GLU A 2 45.64 -8.11 25.47
C GLU A 2 44.84 -8.74 24.31
N PRO A 3 43.84 -9.58 24.58
CA PRO A 3 43.00 -10.15 23.53
C PRO A 3 42.10 -9.04 22.96
N GLN A 4 42.23 -8.77 21.66
CA GLN A 4 41.29 -7.94 20.94
C GLN A 4 39.93 -8.65 20.90
N VAL A 5 39.02 -8.21 21.77
CA VAL A 5 37.62 -8.64 21.78
C VAL A 5 36.99 -8.17 20.48
N GLY A 6 36.78 -9.12 19.58
CA GLY A 6 36.15 -8.92 18.29
C GLY A 6 34.85 -8.14 18.41
N LEU A 7 34.77 -7.08 17.62
CA LEU A 7 33.59 -6.29 17.28
C LEU A 7 32.30 -7.09 17.43
N THR A 8 31.46 -6.67 18.37
CA THR A 8 30.11 -7.20 18.56
C THR A 8 29.40 -7.26 17.21
N PRO A 9 28.73 -8.38 16.86
CA PRO A 9 28.09 -8.53 15.58
C PRO A 9 27.06 -7.41 15.43
N LYS A 10 27.18 -6.66 14.33
CA LYS A 10 26.25 -5.65 13.82
C LYS A 10 24.82 -6.19 14.02
N ARG A 11 24.17 -5.82 15.13
CA ARG A 11 22.83 -6.29 15.50
C ARG A 11 21.89 -5.70 14.45
N ARG A 12 21.68 -6.44 13.35
CA ARG A 12 20.78 -6.06 12.27
C ARG A 12 19.41 -5.95 12.94
N LYS A 13 18.97 -4.73 13.29
CA LYS A 13 17.65 -4.49 13.88
C LYS A 13 16.66 -5.14 12.92
N ASP A 14 16.04 -6.23 13.34
CA ASP A 14 15.20 -7.02 12.46
C ASP A 14 13.96 -6.18 12.12
N ARG A 15 13.87 -5.69 10.88
CA ARG A 15 12.76 -4.84 10.42
C ARG A 15 11.58 -5.67 9.94
N TYR A 16 11.42 -6.89 10.48
CA TYR A 16 10.32 -7.78 10.12
C TYR A 16 8.95 -7.14 10.40
N ALA A 17 8.81 -6.40 11.50
CA ALA A 17 7.58 -5.67 11.81
C ALA A 17 7.20 -4.66 10.70
N PHE A 18 8.19 -3.95 10.13
CA PHE A 18 7.95 -3.04 9.00
C PHE A 18 7.51 -3.80 7.73
N ALA A 19 8.11 -4.97 7.47
CA ALA A 19 7.70 -5.82 6.34
C ALA A 19 6.26 -6.33 6.51
N LEU A 20 5.90 -6.73 7.74
CA LEU A 20 4.57 -7.18 8.08
C LEU A 20 3.55 -6.05 7.98
N SER A 21 3.86 -4.86 8.50
CA SER A 21 3.00 -3.67 8.36
C SER A 21 2.80 -3.28 6.90
N SER A 22 3.83 -3.34 6.06
CA SER A 22 3.72 -3.11 4.61
C SER A 22 2.71 -4.06 3.97
N PHE A 23 2.84 -5.35 4.27
CA PHE A 23 1.93 -6.37 3.75
C PHE A 23 0.49 -6.17 4.26
N ILE A 24 0.31 -5.99 5.56
CA ILE A 24 -1.01 -5.80 6.16
C ILE A 24 -1.70 -4.55 5.61
N LEU A 25 -1.00 -3.42 5.46
CA LEU A 25 -1.57 -2.18 4.93
C LEU A 25 -1.91 -2.25 3.44
N SER A 26 -1.18 -3.07 2.67
CA SER A 26 -1.44 -3.26 1.26
C SER A 26 -2.78 -3.97 0.99
N ILE A 27 -3.28 -4.81 1.93
CA ILE A 27 -4.55 -5.55 1.79
C ILE A 27 -5.78 -4.61 1.84
N PRO A 28 -5.99 -3.77 2.88
CA PRO A 28 -7.06 -2.79 2.91
C PRO A 28 -7.04 -1.86 1.71
N SER A 29 -5.85 -1.48 1.21
CA SER A 29 -5.74 -0.64 0.01
C SER A 29 -6.41 -1.29 -1.19
N PHE A 30 -6.26 -2.61 -1.34
CA PHE A 30 -6.91 -3.39 -2.37
C PHE A 30 -8.42 -3.48 -2.15
N ILE A 31 -8.85 -3.73 -0.92
CA ILE A 31 -10.28 -3.81 -0.57
C ILE A 31 -11.00 -2.50 -0.87
N PHE A 32 -10.41 -1.36 -0.48
CA PHE A 32 -10.96 -0.03 -0.74
C PHE A 32 -11.00 0.31 -2.23
N LEU A 33 -10.14 -0.29 -3.04
CA LEU A 33 -10.10 -0.11 -4.50
C LEU A 33 -11.13 -0.98 -5.25
N ILE A 34 -11.40 -2.20 -4.76
CA ILE A 34 -12.30 -3.15 -5.45
C ILE A 34 -13.69 -2.56 -5.68
N ILE A 35 -14.28 -1.95 -4.65
CA ILE A 35 -15.63 -1.39 -4.72
C ILE A 35 -15.73 -0.31 -5.82
N PRO A 36 -14.90 0.76 -5.81
CA PRO A 36 -15.00 1.79 -6.83
C PRO A 36 -14.66 1.28 -8.24
N VAL A 37 -13.72 0.36 -8.38
CA VAL A 37 -13.38 -0.24 -9.68
C VAL A 37 -14.57 -1.02 -10.25
N ILE A 38 -15.20 -1.91 -9.47
CA ILE A 38 -16.37 -2.69 -9.93
C ILE A 38 -17.50 -1.76 -10.37
N LEU A 39 -17.74 -0.68 -9.63
CA LEU A 39 -18.82 0.26 -9.92
C LEU A 39 -18.56 1.05 -11.22
N ILE A 40 -17.32 1.46 -11.45
CA ILE A 40 -16.91 2.11 -12.71
C ILE A 40 -17.03 1.14 -13.89
N PHE A 41 -16.49 -0.07 -13.78
CA PHE A 41 -16.55 -1.08 -14.85
C PHE A 41 -17.96 -1.60 -15.14
N SER A 42 -18.85 -1.60 -14.14
CA SER A 42 -20.26 -1.96 -14.35
C SER A 42 -21.10 -0.84 -14.96
N GLY A 43 -20.54 0.35 -15.18
CA GLY A 43 -21.26 1.51 -15.71
C GLY A 43 -22.35 2.04 -14.78
N ARG A 44 -22.34 1.65 -13.50
CA ARG A 44 -23.36 2.02 -12.51
C ARG A 44 -22.98 3.28 -11.72
N VAL A 45 -22.15 4.14 -12.31
CA VAL A 45 -21.79 5.42 -11.68
C VAL A 45 -23.00 6.35 -11.75
N THR A 46 -23.64 6.58 -10.61
CA THR A 46 -24.73 7.54 -10.50
C THR A 46 -24.18 8.95 -10.33
N ARG A 47 -24.89 9.96 -10.86
CA ARG A 47 -24.57 11.38 -10.66
C ARG A 47 -24.97 11.92 -9.28
N ASP A 48 -25.30 11.03 -8.35
CA ASP A 48 -25.62 11.44 -6.99
C ASP A 48 -24.35 11.96 -6.30
N SER A 49 -24.40 13.22 -5.87
CA SER A 49 -23.27 13.89 -5.21
C SER A 49 -22.80 13.15 -3.95
N GLN A 50 -23.72 12.50 -3.21
CA GLN A 50 -23.34 11.70 -2.05
C GLN A 50 -22.58 10.43 -2.45
N TYR A 51 -22.95 9.84 -3.59
CA TYR A 51 -22.31 8.65 -4.11
C TYR A 51 -20.89 8.94 -4.61
N ILE A 52 -20.74 10.01 -5.41
CA ILE A 52 -19.44 10.50 -5.89
C ILE A 52 -18.50 10.81 -4.71
N GLY A 53 -19.02 11.47 -3.65
CA GLY A 53 -18.26 11.75 -2.43
C GLY A 53 -17.74 10.50 -1.75
N ARG A 54 -18.59 9.46 -1.59
CA ARG A 54 -18.18 8.17 -1.00
C ARG A 54 -17.14 7.44 -1.86
N MET A 55 -17.27 7.48 -3.19
CA MET A 55 -16.30 6.89 -4.11
C MET A 55 -14.94 7.56 -4.00
N ASN A 56 -14.90 8.90 -3.99
CA ASN A 56 -13.67 9.67 -3.84
C ASN A 56 -12.99 9.41 -2.49
N LEU A 57 -13.78 9.29 -1.40
CA LEU A 57 -13.25 8.93 -0.08
C LEU A 57 -12.60 7.54 -0.07
N LEU A 58 -13.26 6.53 -0.65
CA LEU A 58 -12.71 5.18 -0.76
C LEU A 58 -11.42 5.14 -1.58
N LEU A 59 -11.42 5.84 -2.72
CA LEU A 59 -10.23 5.97 -3.56
C LEU A 59 -9.08 6.67 -2.81
N PHE A 60 -9.38 7.74 -2.07
CA PHE A 60 -8.39 8.44 -1.25
C PHE A 60 -7.80 7.53 -0.16
N LEU A 61 -8.64 6.78 0.56
CA LEU A 61 -8.19 5.81 1.58
C LEU A 61 -7.35 4.68 0.98
N ALA A 62 -7.73 4.18 -0.21
CA ALA A 62 -6.95 3.19 -0.94
C ALA A 62 -5.56 3.73 -1.29
N CYS A 63 -5.48 4.96 -1.80
CA CYS A 63 -4.23 5.62 -2.14
C CYS A 63 -3.35 5.83 -0.89
N ALA A 64 -3.92 6.39 0.19
CA ALA A 64 -3.21 6.62 1.44
C ALA A 64 -2.64 5.32 2.05
N ALA A 65 -3.45 4.24 2.06
CA ALA A 65 -3.00 2.93 2.55
C ALA A 65 -1.88 2.34 1.68
N SER A 66 -1.97 2.52 0.36
CA SER A 66 -0.93 2.07 -0.59
C SER A 66 0.40 2.82 -0.39
N VAL A 67 0.34 4.14 -0.22
CA VAL A 67 1.53 4.97 0.05
C VAL A 67 2.16 4.56 1.39
N ALA A 68 1.36 4.36 2.44
CA ALA A 68 1.87 3.85 3.71
C ALA A 68 2.53 2.47 3.53
N GLY A 69 1.87 1.54 2.82
CA GLY A 69 2.40 0.22 2.49
C GLY A 69 3.75 0.27 1.79
N LEU A 70 3.91 1.18 0.81
CA LEU A 70 5.18 1.43 0.13
C LEU A 70 6.26 1.94 1.08
N LEU A 71 5.96 2.95 1.91
CA LEU A 71 6.93 3.53 2.86
C LEU A 71 7.44 2.47 3.84
N PHE A 72 6.54 1.69 4.44
CA PHE A 72 6.91 0.57 5.32
C PHE A 72 7.71 -0.50 4.59
N GLY A 73 7.35 -0.79 3.33
CA GLY A 73 8.04 -1.75 2.48
C GLY A 73 9.49 -1.32 2.18
N PHE A 74 9.69 -0.07 1.76
CA PHE A 74 11.03 0.48 1.50
C PHE A 74 11.90 0.47 2.76
N MET A 75 11.33 0.83 3.92
CA MET A 75 12.04 0.75 5.20
C MET A 75 12.46 -0.68 5.55
N ALA A 76 11.69 -1.68 5.12
CA ALA A 76 11.91 -3.09 5.44
C ALA A 76 12.86 -3.84 4.46
N LEU A 77 13.25 -3.24 3.33
CA LEU A 77 14.14 -3.87 2.33
C LEU A 77 15.49 -4.32 2.91
N ASN A 78 15.96 -3.67 3.97
CA ASN A 78 17.21 -3.98 4.67
C ASN A 78 17.04 -5.07 5.76
N SER A 79 15.85 -5.66 5.94
CA SER A 79 15.64 -6.79 6.86
C SER A 79 16.33 -8.06 6.36
N SER A 80 16.82 -8.90 7.27
CA SER A 80 17.37 -10.23 6.95
C SER A 80 16.28 -11.28 6.74
N LYS A 81 15.17 -11.18 7.47
CA LYS A 81 14.08 -12.17 7.45
C LYS A 81 12.84 -11.69 6.67
N GLY A 82 12.56 -10.39 6.68
CA GLY A 82 11.34 -9.79 6.11
C GLY A 82 11.45 -9.29 4.67
N LYS A 83 12.60 -9.45 3.99
CA LYS A 83 12.83 -8.82 2.66
C LYS A 83 11.81 -9.26 1.60
N ARG A 84 11.49 -10.56 1.54
CA ARG A 84 10.49 -11.07 0.57
C ARG A 84 9.10 -10.49 0.84
N LEU A 85 8.69 -10.47 2.11
CA LEU A 85 7.40 -9.92 2.53
C LEU A 85 7.28 -8.42 2.23
N ALA A 86 8.37 -7.67 2.43
CA ALA A 86 8.44 -6.25 2.07
C ALA A 86 8.29 -6.02 0.56
N ILE A 87 8.98 -6.82 -0.27
CA ILE A 87 8.85 -6.76 -1.73
C ILE A 87 7.42 -7.08 -2.17
N THR A 88 6.81 -8.12 -1.59
CA THR A 88 5.40 -8.46 -1.86
C THR A 88 4.46 -7.32 -1.49
N GLY A 89 4.62 -6.72 -0.30
CA GLY A 89 3.83 -5.56 0.13
C GLY A 89 3.99 -4.34 -0.79
N ILE A 90 5.21 -4.08 -1.27
CA ILE A 90 5.48 -3.04 -2.26
C ILE A 90 4.73 -3.32 -3.56
N ILE A 91 4.87 -4.53 -4.13
CA ILE A 91 4.22 -4.90 -5.39
C ILE A 91 2.71 -4.78 -5.27
N ILE A 92 2.12 -5.30 -4.19
CA ILE A 92 0.68 -5.22 -3.95
C ILE A 92 0.23 -3.76 -3.84
N SER A 93 1.03 -2.88 -3.22
CA SER A 93 0.70 -1.46 -3.05
C SER A 93 0.79 -0.66 -4.36
N LEU A 94 1.57 -1.09 -5.35
CA LEU A 94 1.66 -0.41 -6.65
C LEU A 94 0.39 -0.54 -7.48
N ILE A 95 -0.31 -1.67 -7.37
CA ILE A 95 -1.52 -1.95 -8.14
C ILE A 95 -2.63 -0.92 -7.83
N PRO A 96 -3.06 -0.72 -6.58
CA PRO A 96 -4.08 0.27 -6.26
C PRO A 96 -3.68 1.70 -6.61
N ILE A 97 -2.40 2.07 -6.57
CA ILE A 97 -1.96 3.40 -7.02
C ILE A 97 -2.19 3.59 -8.52
N HIS A 98 -1.87 2.57 -9.32
CA HIS A 98 -2.11 2.61 -10.76
C HIS A 98 -3.61 2.73 -11.08
N PHE A 99 -4.43 1.88 -10.45
CA PHE A 99 -5.88 1.89 -10.65
C PHE A 99 -6.56 3.14 -10.07
N TYR A 100 -6.03 3.73 -9.00
CA TYR A 100 -6.52 4.99 -8.44
C TYR A 100 -6.53 6.09 -9.50
N TYR A 101 -5.46 6.22 -10.29
CA TYR A 101 -5.38 7.22 -11.34
C TYR A 101 -6.49 7.05 -12.39
N TYR A 102 -6.74 5.81 -12.84
CA TYR A 102 -7.83 5.53 -13.79
C TYR A 102 -9.20 5.77 -13.19
N ALA A 103 -9.42 5.30 -11.96
CA ALA A 103 -10.71 5.41 -11.28
C ALA A 103 -11.05 6.87 -10.97
N PHE A 104 -10.06 7.65 -10.52
CA PHE A 104 -10.23 9.07 -10.22
C PHE A 104 -10.59 9.89 -11.45
N ASN A 105 -9.86 9.70 -12.56
CA ASN A 105 -10.18 10.38 -13.82
C ASN A 105 -11.56 9.97 -14.37
N SER A 106 -11.95 8.69 -14.20
CA SER A 106 -13.28 8.21 -14.57
C SER A 106 -14.38 8.84 -13.73
N VAL A 107 -14.16 9.03 -12.42
CA VAL A 107 -15.12 9.70 -11.54
C VAL A 107 -15.27 11.18 -11.92
N ILE A 108 -14.16 11.89 -12.17
CA ILE A 108 -14.19 13.30 -12.61
C ILE A 108 -14.93 13.47 -13.94
N ALA A 109 -14.72 12.58 -14.90
CA ALA A 109 -15.39 12.66 -16.20
C ALA A 109 -16.92 12.47 -16.11
N ASN A 110 -17.42 11.87 -15.02
CA ASN A 110 -18.84 11.57 -14.82
C ASN A 110 -19.54 12.47 -13.78
N SER A 111 -18.78 13.32 -13.07
CA SER A 111 -19.27 14.33 -12.14
C SER A 111 -19.56 15.65 -12.84
#